data_AF-A0A537N2E9-F1
#
_entry.id   AF-A0A537N2E9-F1
#
_cell.length_a   1.000
_cell.length_b   1.000
_cell.length_c   1.000
_cell.angle_alpha   90.00
_cell.angle_beta   90.00
_cell.angle_gamma   90.00
#
_symmetry.space_group_name_H-M   'P 1'
#
loop_
_entity.id
_entity.type
_entity.pdbx_description
1 polymer ?
#
loop_
_entity_poly.entity_id
_entity_poly.type
_entity_poly.pdbx_seq_one_letter_code
_entity_poly.pdbx_strand_id
1 'polypeptide(L)'
;MTFTRRLKEAGQAVPLVAAALTVSACSIDGVGFASSEVIEAQGARIVRTETYGVALRSAADDAGVTIGYSWTLAVIPDCAAAPRTGKYSFGVSTAGLRPVATVRRTGGFALDINRRTIGAMLGFSEEAMFSAIPRDASMVRRLVLTPDEPSKIEFNQIPEQSPCGQ
;
A
#
# COMPACT_ATOMS: atom_id res chain seq x y z
N MET A 1 48.54 34.30 -2.55
CA MET A 1 47.26 34.98 -2.90
C MET A 1 47.07 34.76 -4.40
N THR A 2 46.03 34.12 -4.93
CA THR A 2 44.61 34.31 -4.68
C THR A 2 43.83 33.07 -5.15
N PHE A 3 43.05 32.49 -4.24
CA PHE A 3 42.28 31.25 -4.40
C PHE A 3 40.79 31.61 -4.46
N THR A 4 40.26 32.06 -5.60
CA THR A 4 38.82 32.36 -5.72
C THR A 4 38.38 32.44 -7.18
N ARG A 5 38.02 31.32 -7.78
CA ARG A 5 37.07 31.26 -8.91
C ARG A 5 36.63 29.81 -9.15
N ARG A 6 35.55 29.39 -8.48
CA ARG A 6 34.56 28.37 -8.91
C ARG A 6 33.64 27.98 -7.75
N LEU A 7 32.86 28.95 -7.24
CA LEU A 7 31.76 28.70 -6.29
C LEU A 7 30.46 29.35 -6.79
N LYS A 8 30.25 29.38 -8.12
CA LYS A 8 29.06 30.00 -8.73
C LYS A 8 28.08 29.01 -9.38
N GLU A 9 28.30 27.70 -9.25
CA GLU A 9 27.40 26.68 -9.82
C GLU A 9 26.59 25.89 -8.77
N ALA A 10 26.86 26.06 -7.47
CA ALA A 10 26.13 25.34 -6.42
C ALA A 10 24.75 25.97 -6.08
N GLY A 11 24.51 27.23 -6.43
CA GLY A 11 23.27 27.95 -6.06
C GLY A 11 22.08 27.71 -6.99
N GLN A 12 22.30 27.13 -8.17
CA GLN A 12 21.26 26.98 -9.19
C GLN A 12 20.69 25.55 -9.28
N ALA A 13 21.40 24.56 -8.72
CA ALA A 13 20.89 23.19 -8.60
C ALA A 13 19.82 23.07 -7.49
N VAL A 14 19.96 23.81 -6.39
CA VAL A 14 19.03 23.77 -5.25
C VAL A 14 17.59 24.18 -5.62
N PRO A 15 17.34 25.32 -6.30
CA PRO A 15 15.99 25.68 -6.70
C PRO A 15 15.42 24.77 -7.79
N LEU A 16 16.27 24.14 -8.62
CA LEU A 16 15.84 23.25 -9.69
C LEU A 16 15.48 21.86 -9.16
N VAL A 17 16.18 21.38 -8.12
CA VAL A 17 15.80 20.17 -7.36
C VAL A 17 14.56 20.44 -6.51
N ALA A 18 14.44 21.61 -5.87
CA ALA A 18 13.23 21.99 -5.15
C ALA A 18 12.02 22.17 -6.08
N ALA A 19 12.21 22.75 -7.28
CA ALA A 19 11.16 22.88 -8.29
C ALA A 19 10.82 21.53 -8.97
N ALA A 20 11.81 20.65 -9.16
CA ALA A 20 11.57 19.29 -9.62
C ALA A 20 10.85 18.46 -8.55
N LEU A 21 11.12 18.69 -7.26
CA LEU A 21 10.42 18.06 -6.13
C LEU A 21 8.99 18.59 -5.97
N THR A 22 8.70 19.86 -6.28
CA THR A 22 7.32 20.38 -6.27
C THR A 22 6.51 19.92 -7.48
N VAL A 23 7.16 19.51 -8.59
CA VAL A 23 6.50 18.97 -9.78
C VAL A 23 6.47 17.44 -9.79
N SER A 24 7.38 16.78 -9.07
CA SER A 24 7.31 15.33 -8.88
C SER A 24 6.21 15.05 -7.86
N ALA A 25 5.12 14.45 -8.30
CA ALA A 25 4.07 13.94 -7.43
C ALA A 25 4.63 12.78 -6.57
N CYS A 26 5.45 13.12 -5.57
CA CYS A 26 6.15 12.19 -4.72
C CYS A 26 5.37 12.00 -3.41
N SER A 27 5.23 10.75 -2.99
CA SER A 27 4.68 10.34 -1.70
C SER A 27 5.74 9.49 -0.99
N ILE A 28 5.95 9.71 0.30
CA ILE A 28 6.87 8.94 1.14
C ILE A 28 6.03 8.25 2.21
N ASP A 29 6.04 6.92 2.23
CA ASP A 29 5.28 6.07 3.15
C ASP A 29 3.80 6.49 3.27
N GLY A 30 3.22 6.88 2.14
CA GLY A 30 1.83 7.32 2.04
C GLY A 30 1.59 8.79 2.39
N VAL A 31 2.63 9.60 2.59
CA VAL A 31 2.54 11.05 2.86
C VAL A 31 3.08 11.87 1.69
N GLY A 32 2.35 12.88 1.20
CA GLY A 32 2.78 13.71 0.06
C GLY A 32 1.68 13.81 -0.99
N PHE A 33 1.94 13.53 -2.27
CA PHE A 33 0.87 13.47 -3.29
C PHE A 33 0.06 12.18 -3.19
N ALA A 34 -0.59 11.99 -2.05
CA ALA A 34 -1.41 10.83 -1.74
C ALA A 34 -2.81 11.25 -1.25
N SER A 35 -3.81 10.42 -1.55
CA SER A 35 -5.12 10.48 -0.92
C SER A 35 -5.21 9.31 0.05
N SER A 36 -5.67 9.54 1.28
CA SER A 36 -5.95 8.43 2.19
C SER A 36 -7.35 8.51 2.78
N GLU A 37 -7.91 7.35 3.03
CA GLU A 37 -9.18 7.18 3.72
C GLU A 37 -8.97 6.18 4.84
N VAL A 38 -9.34 6.59 6.05
CA VAL A 38 -9.28 5.76 7.24
C VAL A 38 -10.71 5.42 7.62
N ILE A 39 -11.04 4.13 7.61
CA ILE A 39 -12.35 3.61 8.01
C ILE A 39 -12.21 2.70 9.22
N GLU A 40 -13.27 2.63 10.02
CA GLU A 40 -13.36 1.68 11.12
C GLU A 40 -14.19 0.48 10.68
N ALA A 41 -13.65 -0.73 10.86
CA ALA A 41 -14.35 -1.96 10.55
C ALA A 41 -13.91 -3.06 11.51
N GLN A 42 -14.89 -3.75 12.13
CA GLN A 42 -14.65 -4.95 12.95
C GLN A 42 -13.60 -4.73 14.07
N GLY A 43 -13.56 -3.55 14.70
CA GLY A 43 -12.58 -3.25 15.76
C GLY A 43 -11.14 -3.04 15.24
N ALA A 44 -11.00 -2.65 13.98
CA ALA A 44 -9.74 -2.25 13.36
C ALA A 44 -9.91 -0.94 12.56
N ARG A 45 -8.82 -0.19 12.43
CA ARG A 45 -8.69 0.94 11.50
C ARG A 45 -8.09 0.43 10.20
N ILE A 46 -8.80 0.61 9.11
CA ILE A 46 -8.32 0.31 7.77
C ILE A 46 -7.87 1.62 7.14
N VAL A 47 -6.57 1.74 6.87
CA VAL A 47 -5.97 2.88 6.18
C VAL A 47 -5.80 2.49 4.73
N ARG A 48 -6.58 3.10 3.84
CA ARG A 48 -6.42 3.01 2.39
C ARG A 48 -5.67 4.24 1.92
N THR A 49 -4.59 4.06 1.21
CA THR A 49 -3.75 5.12 0.66
C THR A 49 -3.56 4.91 -0.84
N GLU A 50 -3.80 5.96 -1.61
CA GLU A 50 -3.60 6.00 -3.06
C GLU A 50 -2.58 7.07 -3.40
N THR A 51 -1.65 6.75 -4.29
CA THR A 51 -0.63 7.65 -4.78
C THR A 51 -0.55 7.53 -6.31
N TYR A 52 -0.47 8.68 -6.98
CA TYR A 52 -0.20 8.78 -8.40
C TYR A 52 1.11 9.57 -8.58
N GLY A 53 2.04 9.04 -9.36
CA GLY A 53 3.38 9.59 -9.51
C GLY A 53 4.43 8.68 -8.89
N VAL A 54 5.26 9.23 -8.01
CA VAL A 54 6.33 8.50 -7.34
C VAL A 54 5.89 8.16 -5.91
N ALA A 55 5.91 6.89 -5.55
CA ALA A 55 5.72 6.44 -4.17
C ALA A 55 7.02 5.83 -3.65
N LEU A 56 7.61 6.42 -2.63
CA LEU A 56 8.75 5.91 -1.92
C LEU A 56 8.27 5.23 -0.63
N ARG A 57 8.81 4.05 -0.36
CA ARG A 57 8.64 3.33 0.89
C ARG A 57 10.00 3.20 1.55
N SER A 58 10.09 3.69 2.78
CA SER A 58 11.36 3.83 3.50
C SER A 58 11.48 2.93 4.73
N ALA A 59 10.42 2.13 5.02
CA ALA A 59 10.44 1.15 6.09
C ALA A 59 11.63 0.17 5.92
N ALA A 60 12.35 -0.09 7.01
CA ALA A 60 13.58 -0.88 6.99
C ALA A 60 13.40 -2.32 6.50
N ASP A 61 12.20 -2.89 6.65
CA ASP A 61 11.84 -4.23 6.22
C ASP A 61 11.05 -4.28 4.90
N ASP A 62 10.69 -3.12 4.34
CA ASP A 62 9.88 -2.97 3.13
C ASP A 62 10.23 -1.69 2.36
N ALA A 63 11.49 -1.59 1.94
CA ALA A 63 11.97 -0.47 1.15
C ALA A 63 11.58 -0.66 -0.32
N GLY A 64 11.17 0.42 -0.99
CA GLY A 64 10.91 0.35 -2.42
C GLY A 64 10.50 1.68 -3.02
N VAL A 65 10.57 1.76 -4.34
CA VAL A 65 10.11 2.92 -5.11
C VAL A 65 9.19 2.45 -6.23
N THR A 66 8.04 3.10 -6.35
CA THR A 66 7.06 2.89 -7.40
C THR A 66 6.94 4.17 -8.21
N ILE A 67 6.91 4.05 -9.54
CA ILE A 67 6.58 5.12 -10.48
C ILE A 67 5.33 4.70 -11.25
N GLY A 68 4.25 5.45 -11.10
CA GLY A 68 2.95 5.18 -11.70
C GLY A 68 1.83 5.30 -10.65
N TYR A 69 1.12 4.20 -10.42
CA TYR A 69 0.03 4.09 -9.47
C TYR A 69 0.42 3.16 -8.32
N SER A 70 0.17 3.60 -7.10
CA SER A 70 0.30 2.78 -5.89
C SER A 70 -0.96 2.89 -5.05
N TRP A 71 -1.51 1.75 -4.66
CA TRP A 71 -2.61 1.65 -3.72
C TRP A 71 -2.20 0.72 -2.60
N THR A 72 -2.37 1.15 -1.36
CA THR A 72 -2.04 0.37 -0.17
C THR A 72 -3.23 0.38 0.77
N LEU A 73 -3.57 -0.79 1.29
CA LEU A 73 -4.57 -0.96 2.34
C LEU A 73 -3.90 -1.64 3.52
N ALA A 74 -3.84 -0.95 4.64
CA ALA A 74 -3.28 -1.45 5.89
C ALA A 74 -4.38 -1.59 6.94
N VAL A 75 -4.51 -2.78 7.52
CA VAL A 75 -5.43 -3.07 8.61
C VAL A 75 -4.66 -2.97 9.92
N ILE A 76 -5.00 -1.98 10.72
CA ILE A 76 -4.35 -1.68 11.99
C ILE A 76 -5.34 -1.99 13.12
N PRO A 77 -5.00 -2.87 14.07
CA PRO A 77 -5.90 -3.19 15.18
C PRO A 77 -6.16 -1.93 16.03
N ASP A 78 -7.38 -1.76 16.54
CA ASP A 78 -7.82 -0.52 17.21
C ASP A 78 -7.13 -0.28 18.57
N CYS A 79 -6.37 -1.26 19.09
CA CYS A 79 -5.46 -1.08 20.22
C CYS A 79 -4.15 -0.36 19.87
N ALA A 80 -3.84 -0.17 18.59
CA ALA A 80 -2.71 0.64 18.15
C ALA A 80 -3.08 2.13 18.18
N ALA A 81 -2.08 3.01 18.26
CA ALA A 81 -2.25 4.47 18.10
C ALA A 81 -2.58 4.85 16.65
N ALA A 82 -3.63 4.25 16.12
CA ALA A 82 -4.03 4.33 14.73
C ALA A 82 -4.61 5.71 14.40
N PRO A 83 -4.50 6.16 13.14
CA PRO A 83 -5.10 7.40 12.68
C PRO A 83 -6.62 7.43 12.91
N ARG A 84 -7.17 8.62 13.14
CA ARG A 84 -8.62 8.79 13.28
C ARG A 84 -9.33 8.48 11.96
N THR A 85 -10.58 8.03 12.03
CA THR A 85 -11.42 7.87 10.83
C THR A 85 -11.60 9.20 10.11
N GLY A 86 -11.50 9.17 8.79
CA GLY A 86 -11.66 10.35 7.94
C GLY A 86 -10.92 10.24 6.62
N LYS A 87 -11.10 11.27 5.78
CA LYS A 87 -10.35 11.44 4.53
C LYS A 87 -9.22 12.44 4.73
N TYR A 88 -8.07 12.10 4.19
CA TYR A 88 -6.83 12.85 4.34
C TYR A 88 -6.28 13.19 2.96
N SER A 89 -6.26 14.49 2.67
CA SER A 89 -5.43 15.02 1.61
C SER A 89 -3.98 14.96 2.05
N PHE A 90 -3.10 14.54 1.18
CA PHE A 90 -1.68 14.28 1.42
C PHE A 90 -1.33 13.03 2.22
N GLY A 91 -2.34 12.19 2.44
CA GLY A 91 -2.23 10.86 3.01
C GLY A 91 -1.89 10.81 4.50
N VAL A 92 -1.59 9.61 4.98
CA VAL A 92 -1.49 9.30 6.41
C VAL A 92 -0.28 8.41 6.65
N SER A 93 0.57 8.84 7.59
CA SER A 93 1.69 7.99 8.01
C SER A 93 1.17 6.81 8.81
N THR A 94 1.58 5.62 8.39
CA THR A 94 1.41 4.37 9.16
C THR A 94 2.73 3.91 9.78
N ALA A 95 3.76 4.76 9.75
CA ALA A 95 5.07 4.45 10.28
C ALA A 95 5.01 4.12 11.79
N GLY A 96 5.65 3.03 12.20
CA GLY A 96 5.64 2.55 13.58
C GLY A 96 4.36 1.82 14.00
N LEU A 97 3.31 1.82 13.15
CA LEU A 97 2.15 0.97 13.37
C LEU A 97 2.46 -0.45 12.91
N ARG A 98 1.83 -1.43 13.57
CA ARG A 98 1.98 -2.85 13.23
C ARG A 98 0.69 -3.33 12.55
N PRO A 99 0.58 -3.19 11.23
CA PRO A 99 -0.59 -3.71 10.52
C PRO A 99 -0.65 -5.23 10.63
N VAL A 100 -1.85 -5.74 10.87
CA VAL A 100 -2.12 -7.20 10.88
C VAL A 100 -2.36 -7.75 9.48
N ALA A 101 -2.68 -6.87 8.54
CA ALA A 101 -2.74 -7.16 7.11
C ALA A 101 -2.39 -5.92 6.29
N THR A 102 -1.67 -6.12 5.19
CA THR A 102 -1.36 -5.09 4.20
C THR A 102 -1.63 -5.66 2.83
N VAL A 103 -2.44 -4.99 2.02
CA VAL A 103 -2.60 -5.29 0.59
C VAL A 103 -2.04 -4.12 -0.19
N ARG A 104 -1.19 -4.40 -1.18
CA ARG A 104 -0.54 -3.41 -2.01
C ARG A 104 -0.81 -3.73 -3.47
N ARG A 105 -1.30 -2.75 -4.21
CA ARG A 105 -1.43 -2.80 -5.66
C ARG A 105 -0.49 -1.79 -6.26
N THR A 106 0.18 -2.17 -7.32
CA THR A 106 1.10 -1.31 -8.05
C THR A 106 0.81 -1.44 -9.53
N GLY A 107 0.70 -0.30 -10.21
CA GLY A 107 0.58 -0.21 -11.66
C GLY A 107 1.66 0.72 -12.20
N GLY A 108 2.54 0.23 -13.07
CA GLY A 108 3.66 0.98 -13.60
C GLY A 108 4.98 0.26 -13.33
N PHE A 109 6.00 1.00 -12.90
CA PHE A 109 7.32 0.46 -12.60
C PHE A 109 7.55 0.43 -11.09
N ALA A 110 8.07 -0.67 -10.56
CA ALA A 110 8.41 -0.81 -9.15
C ALA A 110 9.81 -1.42 -8.98
N LEU A 111 10.55 -0.90 -8.01
CA LEU A 111 11.79 -1.48 -7.49
C LEU A 111 11.58 -1.73 -6.01
N ASP A 112 11.59 -3.00 -5.61
CA ASP A 112 11.31 -3.41 -4.24
C ASP A 112 12.51 -4.15 -3.66
N ILE A 113 12.83 -3.81 -2.41
CA ILE A 113 13.84 -4.45 -1.57
C ILE A 113 13.18 -4.75 -0.23
N ASN A 114 12.65 -5.96 -0.10
CA ASN A 114 12.06 -6.46 1.13
C ASN A 114 12.45 -7.93 1.35
N ARG A 115 11.99 -8.52 2.46
CA ARG A 115 12.33 -9.91 2.82
C ARG A 115 11.85 -10.97 1.81
N ARG A 116 10.91 -10.63 0.92
CA ARG A 116 10.31 -11.54 -0.06
C ARG A 116 10.80 -11.29 -1.48
N THR A 117 11.10 -10.05 -1.80
CA THR A 117 11.40 -9.61 -3.16
C THR A 117 12.58 -8.63 -3.14
N ILE A 118 13.61 -8.96 -3.92
CA ILE A 118 14.62 -8.01 -4.38
C ILE A 118 14.52 -8.01 -5.89
N GLY A 119 13.92 -6.98 -6.47
CA GLY A 119 13.66 -7.01 -7.91
C GLY A 119 12.97 -5.78 -8.48
N ALA A 120 12.91 -5.77 -9.81
CA ALA A 120 12.19 -4.78 -10.59
C ALA A 120 10.94 -5.42 -11.21
N MET A 121 9.87 -4.65 -11.31
CA MET A 121 8.63 -5.05 -11.95
C MET A 121 8.14 -3.93 -12.86
N LEU A 122 7.60 -4.30 -14.03
CA LEU A 122 6.86 -3.41 -14.92
C LEU A 122 5.50 -4.03 -15.22
N GLY A 123 4.42 -3.28 -15.00
CA GLY A 123 3.05 -3.71 -15.26
C GLY A 123 2.16 -3.55 -14.03
N PHE A 124 1.29 -4.53 -13.78
CA PHE A 124 0.40 -4.55 -12.62
C PHE A 124 0.79 -5.67 -11.66
N SER A 125 0.76 -5.41 -10.36
CA SER A 125 0.91 -6.41 -9.33
C SER A 125 0.02 -6.11 -8.13
N GLU A 126 -0.41 -7.18 -7.48
CA GLU A 126 -1.09 -7.15 -6.20
C GLU A 126 -0.37 -8.09 -5.23
N GLU A 127 0.07 -7.54 -4.11
CA GLU A 127 0.72 -8.28 -3.04
C GLU A 127 -0.12 -8.17 -1.78
N ALA A 128 -0.29 -9.30 -1.08
CA ALA A 128 -1.00 -9.33 0.19
C ALA A 128 -0.11 -9.96 1.28
N MET A 129 0.10 -9.21 2.35
CA MET A 129 0.86 -9.59 3.52
C MET A 129 -0.09 -9.69 4.70
N PHE A 130 -0.05 -10.81 5.40
CA PHE A 130 -0.85 -11.05 6.60
C PHE A 130 0.10 -11.41 7.73
N SER A 131 -0.19 -10.87 8.92
CA SER A 131 0.50 -11.27 10.15
C SER A 131 0.32 -12.77 10.39
N ALA A 132 1.36 -13.39 10.97
CA ALA A 132 1.28 -14.80 11.34
C ALA A 132 0.24 -14.96 12.46
N ILE A 133 -0.68 -15.91 12.27
CA ILE A 133 -1.68 -16.24 13.27
C ILE A 133 -1.03 -17.22 14.26
N PRO A 134 -1.11 -16.97 15.57
CA PRO A 134 -0.69 -17.94 16.58
C PRO A 134 -1.34 -19.31 16.35
N ARG A 135 -0.65 -20.40 16.67
CA ARG A 135 -1.17 -21.78 16.40
C ARG A 135 -2.47 -22.09 17.13
N ASP A 136 -2.74 -21.37 18.21
CA ASP A 136 -3.92 -21.45 19.08
C ASP A 136 -5.04 -20.47 18.68
N ALA A 137 -4.80 -19.60 17.69
CA ALA A 137 -5.79 -18.67 17.18
C ALA A 137 -6.37 -19.15 15.83
N SER A 138 -7.65 -18.85 15.61
CA SER A 138 -8.33 -19.11 14.34
C SER A 138 -8.55 -17.81 13.57
N MET A 139 -8.39 -17.85 12.25
CA MET A 139 -8.74 -16.74 11.36
C MET A 139 -9.90 -17.17 10.48
N VAL A 140 -10.95 -16.34 10.45
CA VAL A 140 -12.02 -16.45 9.47
C VAL A 140 -11.69 -15.54 8.29
N ARG A 141 -11.39 -16.14 7.13
CA ARG A 141 -11.26 -15.42 5.86
C ARG A 141 -12.56 -15.56 5.08
N ARG A 142 -13.24 -14.45 4.84
CA ARG A 142 -14.36 -14.41 3.89
C ARG A 142 -13.84 -13.98 2.52
N LEU A 143 -13.58 -14.95 1.65
CA LEU A 143 -13.27 -14.67 0.25
C LEU A 143 -14.57 -14.37 -0.49
N VAL A 144 -14.76 -13.13 -0.94
CA VAL A 144 -15.87 -12.76 -1.81
C VAL A 144 -15.33 -12.72 -3.23
N LEU A 145 -15.57 -13.79 -3.99
CA LEU A 145 -15.31 -13.82 -5.42
C LEU A 145 -16.50 -13.16 -6.10
N THR A 146 -16.31 -11.96 -6.64
CA THR A 146 -17.29 -11.32 -7.52
C THR A 146 -16.89 -11.67 -8.95
N PRO A 147 -17.60 -12.57 -9.64
CA PRO A 147 -17.27 -12.90 -11.03
C PRO A 147 -17.57 -11.72 -11.95
N ASP A 148 -16.79 -11.63 -13.03
CA ASP A 148 -16.82 -10.51 -13.99
C ASP A 148 -18.18 -10.36 -14.69
N GLU A 149 -18.95 -11.45 -14.81
CA GLU A 149 -20.29 -11.46 -15.38
C GLU A 149 -21.28 -12.23 -14.47
N PRO A 150 -21.91 -11.54 -13.50
CA PRO A 150 -22.82 -12.19 -12.55
C PRO A 150 -24.05 -12.81 -13.23
N SER A 151 -24.40 -12.37 -14.44
CA SER A 151 -25.52 -12.86 -15.24
C SER A 151 -25.26 -14.22 -15.90
N LYS A 152 -24.02 -14.71 -15.94
CA LYS A 152 -23.66 -16.03 -16.52
C LYS A 152 -23.42 -17.12 -15.47
N ILE A 153 -23.65 -16.85 -14.19
CA ILE A 153 -23.54 -17.86 -13.14
C ILE A 153 -24.83 -18.69 -13.13
N GLU A 154 -24.76 -19.90 -13.66
CA GLU A 154 -25.76 -20.92 -13.36
C GLU A 154 -25.37 -21.64 -12.07
N PHE A 155 -26.13 -21.41 -11.00
CA PHE A 155 -26.01 -22.20 -9.77
C PHE A 155 -26.68 -23.56 -10.00
N ASN A 156 -25.92 -24.53 -10.52
CA ASN A 156 -26.31 -25.93 -10.42
C ASN A 156 -26.09 -26.36 -8.97
N GLN A 157 -27.15 -26.28 -8.16
CA GLN A 157 -27.18 -26.93 -6.87
C GLN A 157 -26.95 -28.43 -7.11
N ILE A 158 -25.80 -28.94 -6.70
CA ILE A 158 -25.60 -30.39 -6.58
C ILE A 158 -26.66 -30.84 -5.58
N PRO A 159 -27.60 -31.74 -5.96
CA PRO A 159 -28.61 -32.20 -5.03
C PRO A 159 -27.90 -32.79 -3.80
N GLU A 160 -28.27 -32.31 -2.62
CA GLU A 160 -27.81 -32.87 -1.35
C GLU A 160 -28.13 -34.36 -1.35
N GLN A 161 -27.09 -35.19 -1.35
CA GLN A 161 -27.27 -36.60 -1.03
C GLN A 161 -27.68 -36.67 0.43
N SER A 162 -28.93 -37.07 0.67
CA SER A 162 -29.44 -37.43 1.98
C SER A 162 -28.41 -38.30 2.71
N PRO A 163 -27.91 -37.90 3.89
CA PRO A 163 -26.98 -38.72 4.66
C PRO A 163 -27.65 -39.95 5.32
N CYS A 164 -28.94 -40.18 5.06
CA CYS A 164 -29.65 -41.37 5.52
C CYS A 164 -30.26 -42.09 4.32
N GLY A 165 -29.67 -43.24 3.97
CA GLY A 165 -30.29 -44.18 3.05
C GLY A 165 -31.60 -44.73 3.62
N GLN A 166 -32.56 -44.93 2.72
CA GLN A 166 -33.55 -46.01 2.84
C GLN A 166 -33.41 -46.89 1.61
#